data_AF-A0A4U0HMJ1-F1
#
_entry.id   AF-A0A4U0HMJ1-F1
#
_cell.length_a   1.000
_cell.length_b   1.000
_cell.length_c   1.000
_cell.angle_alpha   90.00
_cell.angle_beta   90.00
_cell.angle_gamma   90.00
#
_symmetry.space_group_name_H-M   'P 1'
#
loop_
_entity.id
_entity.type
_entity.pdbx_description
1 polymer ?
#
loop_
_entity_poly.entity_id
_entity_poly.type
_entity_poly.pdbx_seq_one_letter_code
_entity_poly.pdbx_strand_id
1 'polypeptide(L)'
;MGAMKPPATRCAAAAASVMLLLAAGPAAPATSVAADPADAPWSWPASPAPAVLRGFDPPPEPWLSGHRGVDLAVPAGTAVLSPADGRISFSGWVVDRRVITINHGDGLRSSLLAVASDLQAGDTVSAGDSVGTVAEGGHCPTACLHWGVRRGETYINPLQFVMDLRPSVLLAVPDG
;
A
#
# COMPACT_ATOMS: atom_id res chain seq x y z
N MET A 1 50.06 -54.15 23.25
CA MET A 1 49.77 -55.32 22.38
C MET A 1 48.37 -55.12 21.81
N GLY A 2 48.07 -54.99 20.52
CA GLY A 2 48.65 -55.63 19.35
C GLY A 2 47.64 -56.66 18.82
N ALA A 3 47.17 -56.46 17.57
CA ALA A 3 46.37 -57.38 16.73
C ALA A 3 44.84 -57.39 16.98
N MET A 4 43.94 -57.60 16.01
CA MET A 4 44.04 -58.13 14.65
C MET A 4 42.72 -57.75 13.91
N LYS A 5 42.77 -57.37 12.63
CA LYS A 5 41.61 -57.31 11.72
C LYS A 5 41.59 -58.57 10.87
N PRO A 6 40.43 -59.21 10.62
CA PRO A 6 40.13 -59.65 9.25
C PRO A 6 38.60 -59.57 8.94
N PRO A 7 38.06 -60.17 7.85
CA PRO A 7 37.81 -59.47 6.59
C PRO A 7 36.32 -59.49 6.15
N ALA A 8 36.05 -58.73 5.08
CA ALA A 8 35.01 -58.89 4.03
C ALA A 8 33.57 -59.26 4.48
N THR A 9 32.54 -58.60 3.96
CA THR A 9 31.96 -59.01 2.67
C THR A 9 31.00 -57.92 2.18
N ARG A 10 31.19 -57.51 0.93
CA ARG A 10 30.28 -56.65 0.19
C ARG A 10 29.14 -57.52 -0.37
N CYS A 11 27.91 -57.29 0.06
CA CYS A 11 26.72 -57.68 -0.69
C CYS A 11 26.18 -56.43 -1.36
N ALA A 12 26.49 -56.25 -2.65
CA ALA A 12 25.87 -55.23 -3.48
C ALA A 12 24.47 -55.75 -3.88
N ALA A 13 23.42 -55.20 -3.29
CA ALA A 13 22.07 -55.35 -3.80
C ALA A 13 21.91 -54.42 -5.01
N ALA A 14 21.63 -55.00 -6.18
CA ALA A 14 21.32 -54.26 -7.39
C ALA A 14 19.94 -53.59 -7.24
N ALA A 15 19.91 -52.29 -7.03
CA ALA A 15 18.70 -51.48 -7.18
C ALA A 15 18.59 -51.04 -8.64
N ALA A 16 17.60 -51.59 -9.36
CA ALA A 16 17.24 -51.12 -10.69
C ALA A 16 16.63 -49.72 -10.59
N SER A 17 17.41 -48.69 -10.93
CA SER A 17 16.92 -47.31 -11.04
C SER A 17 16.14 -47.16 -12.34
N VAL A 18 14.82 -46.97 -12.23
CA VAL A 18 13.98 -46.49 -13.33
C VAL A 18 14.34 -45.02 -13.55
N MET A 19 15.04 -44.75 -14.65
CA MET A 19 15.40 -43.39 -15.07
C MET A 19 14.19 -42.78 -15.78
N LEU A 20 13.38 -42.03 -15.04
CA LEU A 20 12.29 -41.23 -15.62
C LEU A 20 12.91 -39.97 -16.24
N LEU A 21 13.08 -39.97 -17.56
CA LEU A 21 13.44 -38.78 -18.34
C LEU A 21 12.25 -37.82 -18.37
N LEU A 22 12.17 -36.89 -17.41
CA LEU A 22 11.42 -35.66 -17.60
C LEU A 22 12.25 -34.73 -18.49
N ALA A 23 11.84 -34.61 -19.74
CA ALA A 23 12.35 -33.58 -20.63
C ALA A 23 11.97 -32.20 -20.07
N ALA A 24 12.93 -31.51 -19.46
CA ALA A 24 12.81 -30.10 -19.15
C ALA A 24 12.88 -29.32 -20.47
N GLY A 25 11.71 -28.92 -20.99
CA GLY A 25 11.64 -27.92 -22.05
C GLY A 25 12.22 -26.59 -21.55
N PRO A 26 12.81 -25.75 -22.43
CA PRO A 26 13.35 -24.47 -22.03
C PRO A 26 12.20 -23.58 -21.53
N ALA A 27 12.19 -23.30 -20.23
CA ALA A 27 11.37 -22.23 -19.67
C ALA A 27 11.89 -20.92 -20.26
N ALA A 28 11.12 -20.32 -21.16
CA ALA A 28 11.37 -18.95 -21.59
C ALA A 28 11.38 -18.05 -20.33
N PRO A 29 12.33 -17.12 -20.20
CA PRO A 29 12.25 -16.15 -19.12
C PRO A 29 11.00 -15.31 -19.36
N ALA A 30 9.99 -15.47 -18.49
CA ALA A 30 8.95 -14.47 -18.38
C ALA A 30 9.63 -13.21 -17.83
N THR A 31 10.04 -12.32 -18.71
CA THR A 31 10.31 -10.92 -18.35
C THR A 31 8.99 -10.34 -17.88
N SER A 32 8.71 -10.50 -16.59
CA SER A 32 7.85 -9.56 -15.87
C SER A 32 8.55 -8.22 -16.00
N VAL A 33 8.02 -7.35 -16.86
CA VAL A 33 8.27 -5.93 -16.73
C VAL A 33 7.56 -5.57 -15.43
N ALA A 34 8.30 -5.62 -14.32
CA ALA A 34 7.85 -5.01 -13.09
C ALA A 34 7.54 -3.56 -13.45
N ALA A 35 6.27 -3.19 -13.40
CA ALA A 35 5.92 -1.78 -13.45
C ALA A 35 6.74 -1.09 -12.35
N ASP A 36 7.30 0.08 -12.65
CA ASP A 36 7.89 0.88 -11.60
C ASP A 36 6.84 1.02 -10.48
N PRO A 37 7.18 0.86 -9.20
CA PRO A 37 6.21 0.96 -8.10
C PRO A 37 5.48 2.33 -8.09
N ALA A 38 6.03 3.31 -8.81
CA ALA A 38 5.44 4.62 -9.09
C ALA A 38 4.20 4.60 -10.01
N ASP A 39 4.08 3.60 -10.89
CA ASP A 39 3.00 3.44 -11.87
C ASP A 39 1.91 2.46 -11.42
N ALA A 40 2.10 1.77 -10.29
CA ALA A 40 1.04 0.95 -9.71
C ALA A 40 -0.13 1.85 -9.30
N PRO A 41 -1.37 1.56 -9.74
CA PRO A 41 -2.51 2.38 -9.39
C PRO A 41 -2.68 2.34 -7.86
N TRP A 42 -2.78 3.51 -7.24
CA TRP A 42 -3.06 3.57 -5.82
C TRP A 42 -4.45 2.98 -5.56
N SER A 43 -4.63 2.49 -4.35
CA SER A 43 -5.88 1.95 -3.85
C SER A 43 -6.48 2.85 -2.77
N TRP A 44 -7.77 2.67 -2.51
CA TRP A 44 -8.43 3.34 -1.39
C TRP A 44 -7.77 2.94 -0.06
N PRO A 45 -7.57 3.87 0.90
CA PRO A 45 -7.00 3.56 2.21
C PRO A 45 -7.98 2.82 3.15
N ALA A 46 -9.11 2.35 2.63
CA ALA A 46 -10.11 1.56 3.33
C ALA A 46 -10.86 0.68 2.32
N SER A 47 -11.41 -0.44 2.80
CA SER A 47 -12.20 -1.36 1.99
C SER A 47 -13.54 -1.66 2.69
N PRO A 48 -14.68 -1.65 1.96
CA PRO A 48 -14.84 -1.23 0.56
C PRO A 48 -14.54 0.26 0.34
N ALA A 49 -14.54 0.71 -0.91
CA ALA A 49 -14.32 2.12 -1.26
C ALA A 49 -15.28 3.04 -0.45
N PRO A 50 -14.76 3.94 0.39
CA PRO A 50 -15.59 4.74 1.28
C PRO A 50 -16.23 5.93 0.56
N ALA A 51 -17.35 6.41 1.08
CA ALA A 51 -17.93 7.67 0.62
C ALA A 51 -17.03 8.85 1.01
N VAL A 52 -16.91 9.83 0.12
CA VAL A 52 -16.20 11.09 0.40
C VAL A 52 -17.15 12.04 1.13
N LEU A 53 -16.83 12.37 2.39
CA LEU A 53 -17.60 13.30 3.23
C LEU A 53 -17.22 14.75 2.93
N ARG A 54 -15.93 15.01 2.69
CA ARG A 54 -15.40 16.34 2.38
C ARG A 54 -14.29 16.24 1.35
N GLY A 55 -14.43 17.01 0.28
CA GLY A 55 -13.46 17.05 -0.82
C GLY A 55 -12.23 17.91 -0.54
N PHE A 56 -11.22 17.76 -1.40
CA PHE A 56 -10.01 18.58 -1.39
C PHE A 56 -10.34 20.03 -1.74
N ASP A 57 -9.89 20.95 -0.89
CA ASP A 57 -10.16 22.39 -0.98
C ASP A 57 -8.89 23.14 -0.52
N PRO A 58 -7.85 23.19 -1.36
CA PRO A 58 -6.56 23.72 -0.94
C PRO A 58 -6.66 25.22 -0.70
N PRO A 59 -6.00 25.75 0.34
CA PRO A 59 -6.00 27.18 0.58
C PRO A 59 -5.23 27.92 -0.52
N PRO A 60 -5.59 29.18 -0.84
CA PRO A 60 -4.85 29.98 -1.82
C PRO A 60 -3.40 30.24 -1.38
N GLU A 61 -3.17 30.41 -0.07
CA GLU A 61 -1.83 30.46 0.51
C GLU A 61 -1.58 29.33 1.53
N PRO A 62 -0.35 28.80 1.65
CA PRO A 62 -0.05 27.64 2.50
C PRO A 62 -0.38 27.79 3.98
N TRP A 63 -0.49 29.01 4.51
CA TRP A 63 -0.82 29.31 5.91
C TRP A 63 -2.30 29.59 6.16
N LEU A 64 -3.13 29.68 5.12
CA LEU A 64 -4.56 29.89 5.28
C LEU A 64 -5.32 28.59 5.56
N SER A 65 -6.57 28.76 6.00
CA SER A 65 -7.49 27.64 6.20
C SER A 65 -7.91 27.03 4.87
N GLY A 66 -8.05 25.71 4.87
CA GLY A 66 -8.44 24.91 3.71
C GLY A 66 -8.36 23.44 4.06
N HIS A 67 -8.83 22.59 3.15
CA HIS A 67 -8.84 21.15 3.29
C HIS A 67 -7.76 20.49 2.41
N ARG A 68 -6.65 20.12 3.05
CA ARG A 68 -5.42 19.62 2.41
C ARG A 68 -5.45 18.11 2.13
N GLY A 69 -6.65 17.55 1.99
CA GLY A 69 -6.90 16.14 1.75
C GLY A 69 -8.39 15.90 1.51
N VAL A 70 -8.84 14.68 1.74
CA VAL A 70 -10.26 14.31 1.73
C VAL A 70 -10.63 13.60 3.03
N ASP A 71 -11.88 13.76 3.43
CA ASP A 71 -12.44 13.06 4.58
C ASP A 71 -13.31 11.92 4.08
N LEU A 72 -13.03 10.72 4.55
CA LEU A 72 -13.68 9.48 4.12
C LEU A 72 -14.58 8.94 5.23
N ALA A 73 -15.75 8.44 4.86
CA ALA A 73 -16.71 7.81 5.74
C ALA A 73 -16.22 6.43 6.19
N VAL A 74 -15.29 6.42 7.15
CA VAL A 74 -14.67 5.21 7.70
C VAL A 74 -14.90 5.17 9.22
N PRO A 75 -15.66 4.20 9.75
CA PRO A 75 -15.95 4.11 11.18
C PRO A 75 -14.68 3.88 12.03
N ALA A 76 -14.69 4.35 13.28
CA ALA A 76 -13.66 4.02 14.26
C ALA A 76 -13.48 2.49 14.41
N GLY A 77 -12.24 2.05 14.63
CA GLY A 77 -11.83 0.65 14.69
C GLY A 77 -11.66 -0.03 13.34
N THR A 78 -12.07 0.59 12.23
CA THR A 78 -11.88 0.02 10.88
C THR A 78 -10.41 0.02 10.49
N ALA A 79 -9.95 -1.05 9.83
CA ALA A 79 -8.59 -1.13 9.32
C ALA A 79 -8.33 -0.05 8.25
N VAL A 80 -7.17 0.59 8.36
CA VAL A 80 -6.66 1.56 7.39
C VAL A 80 -5.57 0.88 6.59
N LEU A 81 -5.64 1.01 5.27
CA LEU A 81 -4.74 0.31 4.34
C LEU A 81 -3.75 1.29 3.71
N SER A 82 -2.55 0.81 3.39
CA SER A 82 -1.58 1.58 2.62
C SER A 82 -2.08 1.77 1.19
N PRO A 83 -2.25 3.00 0.67
CA PRO A 83 -2.74 3.22 -0.68
C PRO A 83 -1.83 2.64 -1.77
N ALA A 84 -0.52 2.63 -1.52
CA ALA A 84 0.52 2.16 -2.43
C ALA A 84 1.71 1.64 -1.62
N ASP A 85 2.67 1.02 -2.28
CA ASP A 85 3.93 0.60 -1.65
C ASP A 85 4.65 1.80 -1.04
N GLY A 86 5.35 1.60 0.07
CA GLY A 86 6.10 2.69 0.66
C GLY A 86 6.82 2.35 1.96
N ARG A 87 7.33 3.40 2.58
CA ARG A 87 7.98 3.37 3.89
C ARG A 87 7.33 4.38 4.81
N ILE A 88 7.02 3.97 6.04
CA ILE A 88 6.51 4.88 7.06
C ILE A 88 7.57 5.95 7.34
N SER A 89 7.23 7.20 7.09
CA SER A 89 8.10 8.35 7.37
C SER A 89 7.76 9.04 8.69
N PHE A 90 6.55 8.82 9.21
CA PHE A 90 6.10 9.31 10.51
C PHE A 90 4.98 8.43 11.05
N SER A 91 4.99 8.16 12.35
CA SER A 91 3.89 7.53 13.08
C SER A 91 3.88 8.10 14.49
N GLY A 92 2.82 8.78 14.90
CA GLY A 92 2.77 9.44 16.20
C GLY A 92 1.67 10.48 16.34
N TRP A 93 1.77 11.30 17.39
CA TRP A 93 0.82 12.37 17.68
C TRP A 93 1.23 13.69 17.01
N VAL A 94 0.27 14.38 16.44
CA VAL A 94 0.40 15.77 15.96
C VAL A 94 -0.66 16.60 16.66
N VAL A 95 -0.24 17.40 17.63
CA VAL A 95 -1.11 18.17 18.55
C VAL A 95 -2.03 17.24 19.36
N ASP A 96 -3.17 16.86 18.80
CA ASP A 96 -4.28 16.17 19.47
C ASP A 96 -4.80 14.95 18.68
N ARG A 97 -4.11 14.54 17.62
CA ARG A 97 -4.51 13.42 16.77
C ARG A 97 -3.33 12.53 16.38
N ARG A 98 -3.63 11.25 16.16
CA ARG A 98 -2.64 10.29 15.65
C ARG A 98 -2.53 10.38 14.14
N VAL A 99 -1.31 10.42 13.65
CA VAL A 99 -0.99 10.55 12.23
C VAL A 99 -0.01 9.46 11.85
N ILE A 100 -0.29 8.78 10.75
CA ILE A 100 0.70 7.95 10.06
C ILE A 100 0.94 8.54 8.67
N THR A 101 2.20 8.65 8.27
CA THR A 101 2.61 9.16 6.95
C THR A 101 3.49 8.15 6.26
N ILE A 102 3.18 7.87 5.01
CA ILE A 102 3.86 6.90 4.16
C ILE A 102 4.55 7.67 3.03
N ASN A 103 5.85 7.45 2.86
CA ASN A 103 6.60 7.90 1.71
C ASN A 103 6.55 6.82 0.62
N HIS A 104 5.98 7.16 -0.52
CA HIS A 104 5.74 6.25 -1.64
C HIS A 104 6.82 6.33 -2.73
N GLY A 105 7.87 7.15 -2.54
CA GLY A 105 8.83 7.44 -3.61
C GLY A 105 8.40 8.63 -4.48
N ASP A 106 9.28 9.08 -5.38
CA ASP A 106 9.03 10.16 -6.36
C ASP A 106 8.44 11.46 -5.79
N GLY A 107 8.81 11.76 -4.55
CA GLY A 107 8.32 12.92 -3.81
C GLY A 107 6.87 12.80 -3.33
N LEU A 108 6.19 11.67 -3.53
CA LEU A 108 4.83 11.42 -3.05
C LEU A 108 4.82 10.94 -1.60
N ARG A 109 3.99 11.60 -0.78
CA ARG A 109 3.72 11.21 0.60
C ARG A 109 2.23 11.22 0.86
N SER A 110 1.69 10.16 1.48
CA SER A 110 0.33 10.14 2.01
C SER A 110 0.34 10.30 3.52
N SER A 111 -0.61 11.06 4.07
CA SER A 111 -0.84 11.20 5.50
C SER A 111 -2.26 10.77 5.83
N LEU A 112 -2.42 9.95 6.86
CA LEU A 112 -3.69 9.35 7.28
C LEU A 112 -3.97 9.73 8.75
N LEU A 113 -5.18 10.23 9.02
CA LEU A 113 -5.59 10.75 10.34
C LEU A 113 -7.08 10.42 10.62
N ALA A 114 -7.52 10.16 11.85
CA ALA A 114 -6.72 9.79 13.00
C ALA A 114 -6.49 8.27 12.98
N VAL A 115 -5.24 7.80 12.92
CA VAL A 115 -4.93 6.35 12.80
C VAL A 115 -4.11 5.86 13.99
N ALA A 116 -4.64 4.89 14.72
CA ALA A 116 -3.89 4.14 15.72
C ALA A 116 -3.07 3.05 15.03
N SER A 117 -1.74 3.13 15.16
CA SER A 117 -0.79 2.21 14.54
C SER A 117 0.31 1.84 15.52
N ASP A 118 0.77 0.60 15.41
CA ASP A 118 1.98 0.11 16.07
C ASP A 118 3.22 0.20 15.17
N LEU A 119 3.03 0.58 13.89
CA LEU A 119 4.14 0.79 12.95
C LEU A 119 4.94 2.04 13.33
N GLN A 120 6.24 2.00 13.01
CA GLN A 120 7.22 3.02 13.33
C GLN A 120 7.84 3.60 12.05
N ALA A 121 8.43 4.79 12.18
CA ALA A 121 9.20 5.36 11.08
C ALA A 121 10.34 4.42 10.68
N GLY A 122 10.43 4.11 9.39
CA GLY A 122 11.38 3.14 8.85
C GLY A 122 10.73 1.84 8.38
N ASP A 123 9.56 1.47 8.88
CA ASP A 123 8.85 0.25 8.46
C ASP A 123 8.42 0.33 7.00
N THR A 124 8.55 -0.77 6.26
CA THR A 124 8.04 -0.92 4.89
C THR A 124 6.63 -1.49 4.89
N VAL A 125 5.81 -1.00 3.97
CA VAL A 125 4.44 -1.47 3.74
C VAL A 125 4.21 -1.62 2.24
N SER A 126 3.43 -2.62 1.87
CA SER A 126 2.96 -2.84 0.50
C SER A 126 1.57 -2.23 0.33
N ALA A 127 1.16 -1.96 -0.91
CA ALA A 127 -0.20 -1.55 -1.21
C ALA A 127 -1.22 -2.56 -0.63
N GLY A 128 -2.21 -2.05 0.09
CA GLY A 128 -3.24 -2.87 0.75
C GLY A 128 -2.85 -3.44 2.12
N ASP A 129 -1.59 -3.30 2.56
CA ASP A 129 -1.21 -3.70 3.92
C ASP A 129 -1.94 -2.83 4.96
N SER A 130 -2.37 -3.44 6.07
CA SER A 130 -2.94 -2.69 7.18
C SER A 130 -1.85 -1.84 7.84
N VAL A 131 -2.11 -0.53 7.94
CA VAL A 131 -1.23 0.44 8.60
C VAL A 131 -1.76 0.89 9.96
N GLY A 132 -2.89 0.33 10.41
CA GLY A 132 -3.51 0.65 11.69
C GLY A 132 -5.03 0.61 11.63
N THR A 133 -5.68 1.23 12.61
CA THR A 133 -7.13 1.37 12.66
C THR A 133 -7.54 2.82 12.86
N VAL A 134 -8.72 3.19 12.35
CA VAL A 134 -9.28 4.53 12.60
C VAL A 134 -9.50 4.73 14.10
N ALA A 135 -8.91 5.78 14.65
CA ALA A 135 -9.09 6.19 16.04
C ALA A 135 -10.18 7.26 16.15
N GLU A 136 -10.67 7.48 17.36
CA GLU A 136 -11.58 8.59 17.65
C GLU A 136 -10.80 9.92 17.80
N GLY A 137 -11.44 11.04 17.38
CA GLY A 137 -11.03 12.40 17.75
C GLY A 137 -10.29 13.23 16.68
N GLY A 138 -10.11 14.51 17.02
CA GLY A 138 -9.10 15.44 16.50
C GLY A 138 -9.27 16.01 15.08
N HIS A 139 -10.14 15.47 14.22
CA HIS A 139 -10.28 15.98 12.84
C HIS A 139 -11.73 16.18 12.38
N CYS A 140 -12.57 15.15 12.47
CA CYS A 140 -13.98 15.23 12.09
C CYS A 140 -14.90 15.30 13.32
N PRO A 141 -16.11 15.90 13.21
CA PRO A 141 -17.12 15.89 14.27
C PRO A 141 -17.58 14.47 14.67
N THR A 142 -17.60 13.56 13.69
CA THR A 142 -17.79 12.10 13.86
C THR A 142 -16.54 11.37 13.37
N ALA A 143 -16.32 10.11 13.76
CA ALA A 143 -15.18 9.34 13.27
C ALA A 143 -15.12 9.32 11.74
N CYS A 144 -13.96 9.65 11.17
CA CYS A 144 -13.67 9.66 9.75
C CYS A 144 -12.19 9.34 9.54
N LEU A 145 -11.81 8.99 8.32
CA LEU A 145 -10.42 8.92 7.89
C LEU A 145 -10.10 10.12 6.98
N HIS A 146 -9.30 11.06 7.47
CA HIS A 146 -8.66 12.06 6.65
C HIS A 146 -7.48 11.45 5.90
N TRP A 147 -7.46 11.64 4.60
CA TRP A 147 -6.38 11.23 3.72
C TRP A 147 -5.86 12.44 2.96
N GLY A 148 -4.61 12.83 3.25
CA GLY A 148 -3.89 13.88 2.53
C GLY A 148 -2.78 13.29 1.67
N VAL A 149 -2.47 13.93 0.54
CA VAL A 149 -1.32 13.57 -0.31
C VAL A 149 -0.53 14.82 -0.65
N ARG A 150 0.80 14.72 -0.58
CA ARG A 150 1.74 15.73 -1.06
C ARG A 150 2.61 15.19 -2.19
N ARG A 151 2.98 16.07 -3.11
CA ARG A 151 4.13 15.92 -4.00
C ARG A 151 5.15 16.98 -3.65
N GLY A 152 6.32 16.57 -3.15
CA GLY A 152 7.25 17.49 -2.49
C GLY A 152 6.57 18.16 -1.30
N GLU A 153 6.44 19.48 -1.37
CA GLU A 153 5.79 20.31 -0.34
C GLU A 153 4.36 20.73 -0.68
N THR A 154 3.88 20.42 -1.89
CA THR A 154 2.55 20.83 -2.36
C THR A 154 1.53 19.73 -2.10
N TYR A 155 0.42 20.09 -1.45
CA TYR A 155 -0.73 19.20 -1.33
C TYR A 155 -1.47 19.07 -2.67
N ILE A 156 -1.90 17.86 -2.99
CA ILE A 156 -2.64 17.54 -4.21
C ILE A 156 -3.87 16.71 -3.86
N ASN A 157 -4.89 16.74 -4.74
CA ASN A 157 -6.12 16.00 -4.51
C ASN A 157 -5.86 14.49 -4.50
N PRO A 158 -6.07 13.78 -3.37
CA PRO A 158 -5.84 12.33 -3.28
C PRO A 158 -6.75 11.52 -4.22
N LEU A 159 -7.96 12.03 -4.52
CA LEU A 159 -8.92 11.32 -5.34
C LEU A 159 -8.43 11.10 -6.79
N GLN A 160 -7.48 11.91 -7.28
CA GLN A 160 -6.93 11.75 -8.62
C GLN A 160 -6.19 10.41 -8.82
N PHE A 161 -5.83 9.73 -7.72
CA PHE A 161 -5.13 8.45 -7.77
C PHE A 161 -6.09 7.24 -7.77
N VAL A 162 -7.36 7.44 -7.40
CA VAL A 162 -8.33 6.35 -7.20
C VAL A 162 -9.65 6.55 -7.95
N MET A 163 -9.85 7.73 -8.55
CA MET A 163 -11.03 8.09 -9.32
C MET A 163 -10.64 8.73 -10.65
N ASP A 164 -11.47 8.56 -11.68
CA ASP A 164 -11.41 9.37 -12.89
C ASP A 164 -12.10 10.71 -12.61
N LEU A 165 -11.31 11.78 -12.45
CA LEU A 165 -11.80 13.13 -12.16
C LEU A 165 -11.99 13.97 -13.44
N ARG A 166 -11.85 13.39 -14.63
CA ARG A 166 -12.06 14.12 -15.87
C ARG A 166 -13.51 14.61 -15.96
N PRO A 167 -13.76 15.83 -16.48
CA PRO A 167 -15.12 16.31 -16.67
C PRO A 167 -15.91 15.34 -17.56
N SER A 168 -17.14 15.05 -17.18
CA SER A 168 -18.08 14.36 -18.06
C SER A 168 -18.34 15.23 -19.29
N VAL A 169 -17.95 14.75 -20.47
CA VAL A 169 -18.26 15.39 -21.74
C VAL A 169 -19.57 14.80 -22.25
N LEU A 170 -20.67 15.55 -22.12
CA LEU A 170 -21.93 15.17 -22.74
C LEU A 170 -21.80 15.38 -24.25
N LEU A 171 -21.82 14.28 -25.01
CA LEU A 171 -21.91 14.34 -26.46
C LEU A 171 -23.33 14.76 -26.85
N ALA A 172 -23.45 15.62 -27.87
CA ALA A 172 -24.74 15.93 -28.45
C ALA A 172 -25.40 14.64 -28.96
N VAL A 173 -26.65 14.41 -28.58
CA VAL A 173 -27.45 13.33 -29.18
C VAL A 173 -27.76 13.76 -30.61
N PRO A 174 -27.43 12.96 -31.64
CA PRO A 174 -27.76 13.32 -33.01
C PRO A 174 -29.27 13.50 -33.16
N ASP A 175 -29.69 14.56 -33.85
CA ASP A 175 -31.08 14.69 -34.28
C ASP A 175 -31.40 13.51 -35.20
N GLY A 176 -32.45 12.75 -34.86
CA GLY A 176 -32.87 11.54 -35.58
C GLY A 176 -33.46 11.79 -36.95
#